data_AF-A0AAD9NA73-F1
#
_entry.id   AF-A0AAD9NA73-F1
#
_cell.length_a   1.000
_cell.length_b   1.000
_cell.length_c   1.000
_cell.angle_alpha   90.00
_cell.angle_beta   90.00
_cell.angle_gamma   90.00
#
_symmetry.space_group_name_H-M   'P 1'
#
loop_
_entity.id
_entity.type
_entity.pdbx_description
1 polymer ?
#
loop_
_entity_poly.entity_id
_entity_poly.type
_entity_poly.pdbx_seq_one_letter_code
_entity_poly.pdbx_strand_id
1 'polypeptide(L)'
;MTVTVVGRKMGCGQGLYLVGLTKPDVGKPLNRWKMCKLNMEATTEDKVEWCSYDCDCSGGCEQVMLLRWPNMASDTSWTLCDISEHCNGKMTLLD
;
A
#
# COMPACT_ATOMS: atom_id res chain seq x y z
N MET A 1 -2.02 -1.65 -13.84
CA MET A 1 -1.99 -2.59 -12.72
C MET A 1 -2.37 -1.82 -11.48
N THR A 2 -3.34 -2.33 -10.73
CA THR A 2 -3.71 -1.78 -9.43
C THR A 2 -3.18 -2.72 -8.36
N VAL A 3 -2.74 -2.16 -7.23
CA VAL A 3 -2.33 -2.94 -6.07
C VAL A 3 -3.28 -2.59 -4.95
N THR A 4 -3.89 -3.60 -4.35
CA THR A 4 -4.71 -3.42 -3.16
C THR A 4 -3.88 -3.79 -1.93
N VAL A 5 -3.73 -2.83 -1.02
CA VAL A 5 -2.97 -2.99 0.22
C VAL A 5 -3.94 -3.03 1.38
N VAL A 6 -3.91 -4.09 2.17
CA VAL A 6 -4.73 -4.23 3.37
C VAL A 6 -3.84 -4.21 4.60
N GLY A 7 -4.24 -3.45 5.61
CA GLY A 7 -3.54 -3.45 6.88
C GLY A 7 -4.38 -2.90 8.01
N ARG A 8 -3.82 -2.99 9.22
CA ARG A 8 -4.47 -2.55 10.46
C ARG A 8 -3.67 -1.49 11.19
N LYS A 9 -4.38 -0.64 11.95
CA LYS A 9 -3.81 0.51 12.67
C LYS A 9 -3.01 1.43 11.74
N MET A 10 -3.48 1.60 10.51
CA MET A 10 -2.78 2.38 9.50
C MET A 10 -3.14 3.86 9.58
N GLY A 11 -4.20 4.25 10.29
CA GLY A 11 -4.81 5.56 10.15
C GLY A 11 -5.43 5.67 8.76
N CYS A 12 -6.62 5.09 8.57
CA CYS A 12 -7.36 5.12 7.32
C CYS A 12 -7.49 6.56 6.80
N GLY A 13 -7.40 6.71 5.48
CA GLY A 13 -7.42 8.02 4.84
C GLY A 13 -6.10 8.79 4.96
N GLN A 14 -5.05 8.21 5.54
CA GLN A 14 -3.77 8.87 5.70
C GLN A 14 -2.63 8.20 4.91
N GLY A 15 -1.95 9.02 4.11
CA GLY A 15 -0.54 8.91 3.75
C GLY A 15 0.01 7.52 3.44
N LEU A 16 -0.68 6.71 2.63
CA LEU A 16 -0.09 5.51 2.01
C LEU A 16 0.33 5.84 0.59
N TYR A 17 1.57 5.52 0.25
CA TYR A 17 2.15 5.76 -1.06
C TYR A 17 2.73 4.47 -1.62
N LEU A 18 2.62 4.32 -2.93
CA LEU A 18 3.19 3.22 -3.67
C LEU A 18 4.08 3.74 -4.80
N VAL A 19 5.13 2.98 -5.09
CA VAL A 19 5.94 3.14 -6.30
C VAL A 19 6.26 1.77 -6.90
N GLY A 20 6.08 1.66 -8.22
CA GLY A 20 6.53 0.51 -8.99
C GLY A 20 8.03 0.60 -9.28
N LEU A 21 8.71 -0.53 -9.14
CA LEU A 21 10.13 -0.67 -9.45
C LEU A 21 10.36 -1.53 -10.68
N THR A 22 11.28 -1.09 -11.51
CA THR A 22 11.99 -1.96 -12.44
C THR A 22 13.27 -2.49 -11.79
N LYS A 23 13.86 -3.59 -12.27
CA LYS A 23 15.15 -4.11 -11.73
C LYS A 23 16.24 -3.04 -11.54
N PRO A 24 16.42 -2.07 -12.46
CA PRO A 24 17.36 -0.97 -12.28
C PRO A 24 17.04 0.03 -11.15
N ASP A 25 15.83 0.05 -10.60
CA ASP A 25 15.36 1.02 -9.61
C ASP A 25 15.62 0.56 -8.15
N VAL A 26 15.89 -0.73 -7.95
CA VAL A 26 16.12 -1.32 -6.62
C VAL A 26 17.36 -0.68 -5.97
N GLY A 27 17.20 -0.13 -4.77
CA GLY A 27 18.29 0.50 -4.01
C GLY A 27 18.61 1.95 -4.38
N LYS A 28 17.82 2.58 -5.27
CA LYS A 28 17.96 4.00 -5.62
C LYS A 28 16.90 4.86 -4.94
N PRO A 29 17.18 6.15 -4.66
CA PRO A 29 16.16 7.08 -4.20
C PRO A 29 15.09 7.29 -5.29
N LEU A 30 13.84 7.09 -4.94
CA LEU A 30 12.70 7.16 -5.86
C LEU A 30 11.94 8.47 -5.64
N ASN A 31 11.87 9.30 -6.69
CA ASN A 31 11.19 10.59 -6.65
C ASN A 31 9.75 10.54 -7.20
N ARG A 32 9.16 9.35 -7.35
CA ARG A 32 7.91 9.13 -8.09
C ARG A 32 6.84 8.39 -7.29
N TRP A 33 6.73 8.71 -6.00
CA TRP A 33 5.69 8.18 -5.12
C TRP A 33 4.30 8.62 -5.57
N LYS A 34 3.36 7.68 -5.62
CA LYS A 34 1.96 7.96 -5.87
C LYS A 34 1.15 7.64 -4.63
N MET A 35 0.31 8.58 -4.22
CA MET A 35 -0.61 8.35 -3.12
C MET A 35 -1.67 7.32 -3.53
N CYS A 36 -1.89 6.33 -2.67
CA CYS A 36 -2.95 5.35 -2.84
C CYS A 36 -4.29 5.95 -2.41
N LYS A 37 -5.37 5.48 -3.04
CA LYS A 37 -6.73 5.89 -2.69
C LYS A 37 -7.27 4.94 -1.63
N LEU A 38 -7.86 5.49 -0.58
CA LEU A 38 -8.61 4.67 0.37
C LEU A 38 -9.79 4.03 -0.37
N ASN A 39 -9.86 2.70 -0.31
CA ASN A 39 -10.93 1.91 -0.92
C ASN A 39 -11.97 1.50 0.13
N MET A 40 -11.50 0.95 1.25
CA MET A 40 -12.37 0.52 2.35
C MET A 40 -11.75 0.88 3.70
N GLU A 41 -12.63 1.20 4.64
CA GLU A 41 -12.32 1.35 6.06
C GLU A 41 -13.33 0.54 6.88
N ALA A 42 -12.85 -0.18 7.87
CA ALA A 42 -13.68 -0.88 8.84
C ALA A 42 -13.04 -0.80 10.23
N THR A 43 -13.87 -0.80 11.26
CA THR A 43 -13.42 -0.91 12.65
C THR A 43 -14.01 -2.16 13.26
N THR A 44 -13.16 -3.00 13.85
CA THR A 44 -13.58 -4.22 14.56
C THR A 44 -14.16 -3.91 15.93
N GLU A 45 -14.79 -4.89 16.57
CA GLU A 45 -15.33 -4.76 17.95
C GLU A 45 -14.25 -4.34 18.96
N ASP A 46 -13.00 -4.80 18.75
CA ASP A 46 -11.82 -4.43 19.55
C ASP A 46 -11.27 -3.02 19.25
N LYS A 47 -12.00 -2.21 18.47
CA LYS A 47 -11.57 -0.89 17.99
C LYS A 47 -10.27 -0.93 17.17
N VAL A 48 -9.94 -2.08 16.59
CA VAL A 48 -8.84 -2.19 15.64
C VAL A 48 -9.37 -1.78 14.28
N GLU A 49 -8.78 -0.71 13.74
CA GLU A 49 -9.03 -0.20 12.40
C GLU A 49 -8.37 -1.09 11.35
N TRP A 50 -9.11 -1.35 10.27
CA TRP A 50 -8.69 -2.04 9.06
C TRP A 50 -8.92 -1.12 7.86
N CYS A 51 -7.88 -0.97 7.04
CA CYS A 51 -7.92 -0.15 5.85
C CYS A 51 -7.54 -0.99 4.63
N SER A 52 -8.23 -0.76 3.52
CA SER A 52 -7.83 -1.22 2.19
C SER A 52 -7.56 0.00 1.30
N TYR A 53 -6.45 -0.03 0.57
CA TYR A 53 -6.04 1.04 -0.32
C TYR A 53 -5.80 0.50 -1.73
N ASP A 54 -6.36 1.18 -2.73
CA ASP A 54 -6.07 0.91 -4.14
C ASP A 54 -5.00 1.88 -4.64
N CYS A 55 -3.90 1.32 -5.12
CA CYS A 55 -2.73 2.04 -5.56
C CYS A 55 -2.51 1.85 -7.06
N ASP A 56 -2.41 2.95 -7.81
CA ASP A 56 -2.03 2.91 -9.22
C ASP A 56 -0.51 2.75 -9.35
N CYS A 57 -0.07 1.56 -9.78
CA CYS A 57 1.33 1.32 -10.10
C CYS A 57 1.65 1.82 -11.53
N SER A 58 2.57 2.78 -11.65
CA SER A 58 3.13 3.21 -12.95
C SER A 58 4.58 2.76 -13.10
N GLY A 59 4.87 2.05 -14.19
CA GLY A 59 6.18 1.47 -14.50
C GLY A 59 6.11 -0.05 -14.65
N GLY A 60 7.26 -0.72 -14.68
CA GLY A 60 7.31 -2.14 -14.38
C GLY A 60 6.93 -2.33 -12.92
N CYS A 61 6.00 -3.24 -12.66
CA CYS A 61 5.55 -3.56 -11.30
C CYS A 61 6.05 -4.97 -10.94
N GLU A 62 7.25 -5.34 -11.41
CA GLU A 62 7.89 -6.60 -11.00
C GLU A 62 8.17 -6.61 -9.49
N GLN A 63 8.36 -5.41 -8.92
CA GLN A 63 8.46 -5.17 -7.49
C GLN A 63 7.76 -3.86 -7.14
N VAL A 64 7.15 -3.81 -5.97
CA VAL A 64 6.49 -2.61 -5.45
C VAL A 64 7.11 -2.21 -4.10
N MET A 65 7.24 -0.92 -3.88
CA MET A 65 7.58 -0.38 -2.57
C MET A 65 6.40 0.41 -2.01
N LEU A 66 6.11 0.14 -0.74
CA LEU A 66 5.11 0.87 0.04
C LEU A 66 5.82 1.82 1.00
N LEU A 67 5.33 3.05 1.05
CA LEU A 67 5.72 4.04 2.03
C LEU A 67 4.47 4.50 2.77
N ARG A 68 4.43 4.22 4.06
CA ARG A 68 3.47 4.83 4.97
C ARG A 68 4.12 6.06 5.60
N TRP A 69 3.54 7.22 5.38
CA TRP A 69 4.00 8.48 5.97
C TRP A 69 3.19 8.82 7.24
N PRO A 70 3.70 8.53 8.45
CA PRO A 70 2.95 8.76 9.68
C PRO A 70 2.63 10.24 9.85
N ASN A 71 1.38 10.57 10.21
CA ASN A 71 1.00 11.95 10.53
C ASN A 71 1.24 12.24 12.01
N MET A 72 1.14 11.22 12.87
CA MET A 72 1.42 11.27 14.30
C MET A 72 2.39 10.15 14.70
N ALA A 73 3.13 10.34 15.79
CA ALA A 73 4.08 9.34 16.29
C ALA A 73 3.39 8.00 16.65
N SER A 74 2.11 8.04 17.03
CA SER A 74 1.27 6.86 17.28
C SER A 74 1.01 6.02 16.03
N ASP A 75 1.14 6.59 14.83
CA ASP A 75 0.85 5.94 13.56
C ASP A 75 2.03 5.07 13.07
N THR A 76 3.13 5.05 13.82
CA THR A 76 4.33 4.28 13.49
C THR A 76 4.15 2.77 13.71
N SER A 77 3.20 2.36 14.56
CA SER A 77 2.88 0.95 14.80
C SER A 77 1.68 0.50 13.97
N TRP A 78 1.93 0.07 12.73
CA TRP A 78 0.92 -0.51 11.86
C TRP A 78 1.29 -1.95 11.48
N THR A 79 0.34 -2.71 10.95
CA THR A 79 0.62 -4.06 10.42
C THR A 79 0.12 -4.15 8.99
N LEU A 80 1.00 -4.52 8.07
CA LEU A 80 0.64 -4.96 6.73
C LEU A 80 0.02 -6.35 6.84
N CYS A 81 -1.21 -6.52 6.35
CA CYS A 81 -1.94 -7.77 6.40
C CYS A 81 -1.91 -8.51 5.07
N ASP A 82 -2.09 -7.78 3.96
CA ASP A 82 -2.08 -8.35 2.62
C ASP A 82 -1.65 -7.32 1.57
N ILE A 83 -1.09 -7.80 0.47
CA ILE A 83 -0.82 -7.03 -0.75
C ILE A 83 -1.22 -7.85 -1.97
N SER A 84 -2.27 -7.39 -2.65
CA SER A 84 -2.86 -8.07 -3.79
C SER A 84 -2.62 -7.29 -5.08
N GLU A 85 -1.96 -7.91 -6.05
CA GLU A 85 -1.70 -7.31 -7.36
C GLU A 85 -2.79 -7.68 -8.36
N HIS A 86 -3.38 -6.66 -9.00
CA HIS A 86 -4.39 -6.81 -10.03
C HIS A 86 -3.81 -6.41 -11.40
N CYS A 87 -3.41 -7.41 -12.16
CA CYS A 87 -2.99 -7.27 -13.56
C CYS A 87 -4.15 -7.61 -14.49
N ASN A 88 -4.97 -6.62 -14.89
CA ASN A 88 -6.03 -6.76 -15.91
C ASN A 88 -6.73 -8.15 -15.91
N GLY A 89 -7.27 -8.56 -14.77
CA GLY A 89 -8.04 -9.80 -14.62
C GLY A 89 -7.26 -11.05 -14.18
N LYS A 90 -5.94 -10.98 -13.95
CA LYS A 90 -5.20 -12.01 -13.21
C LYS A 90 -4.77 -11.46 -11.85
N MET A 91 -5.27 -12.12 -10.82
CA MET A 91 -4.91 -11.91 -9.42
C MET A 91 -3.71 -12.80 -9.13
N THR A 92 -2.58 -12.20 -8.75
CA THR A 92 -1.39 -12.94 -8.30
C THR A 92 -1.19 -12.58 -6.84
N LEU A 93 -1.32 -13.57 -5.95
CA LEU A 93 -0.95 -13.41 -4.55
C LEU A 93 0.58 -13.44 -4.47
N LEU A 94 1.17 -12.45 -3.81
CA LEU A 94 2.60 -12.43 -3.50
C LEU A 94 2.79 -13.04 -2.11
N ASP A 95 3.45 -14.22 -2.07
CA ASP A 95 3.85 -14.91 -0.83
C ASP A 95 5.04 -14.22 -0.13
#